data_AF-J3DSP9-F1
#
_entry.id   AF-J3DSP9-F1
#
_cell.length_a   1.000
_cell.length_b   1.000
_cell.length_c   1.000
_cell.angle_alpha   90.00
_cell.angle_beta   90.00
_cell.angle_gamma   90.00
#
_symmetry.space_group_name_H-M   'P 1'
#
loop_
_entity.id
_entity.type
_entity.pdbx_description
1 polymer ?
#
loop_
_entity_poly.entity_id
_entity_poly.type
_entity_poly.pdbx_seq_one_letter_code
_entity_poly.pdbx_strand_id
1 'polypeptide(L)' 'MTNLNPSKIRAAAHRAMALAALHANSSLATRLSRYNSHMAKARALETAGGAQ' A
#
# COMPACT_ATOMS: atom_id res chain seq x y z
N MET A 1 -22.54 10.81 -6.48
CA MET A 1 -21.72 9.70 -7.02
C MET A 1 -20.31 9.89 -6.52
N THR A 2 -19.81 9.00 -5.66
CA THR A 2 -18.48 9.13 -5.07
C THR A 2 -17.43 8.94 -6.17
N ASN A 3 -16.69 10.01 -6.48
CA ASN A 3 -15.49 9.97 -7.34
C ASN A 3 -14.41 9.13 -6.64
N LEU A 4 -14.56 7.81 -6.71
CA LEU A 4 -13.65 6.84 -6.12
C LEU A 4 -12.44 6.75 -7.05
N ASN A 5 -11.51 7.71 -6.92
CA ASN A 5 -10.27 7.71 -7.71
C ASN A 5 -9.61 6.34 -7.54
N PRO A 6 -9.49 5.53 -8.62
CA PRO A 6 -9.03 4.14 -8.52
C PRO A 6 -7.60 4.05 -7.97
N SER A 7 -6.81 5.11 -8.09
CA SER A 7 -5.51 5.26 -7.45
C SER A 7 -5.60 5.29 -5.92
N LYS A 8 -6.59 6.01 -5.35
CA LYS A 8 -6.82 6.08 -3.89
C LYS A 8 -7.28 4.72 -3.33
N ILE A 9 -8.14 4.00 -4.05
CA ILE A 9 -8.59 2.66 -3.67
C ILE A 9 -7.41 1.68 -3.63
N ARG A 10 -6.56 1.70 -4.68
CA ARG A 10 -5.39 0.82 -4.75
C ARG A 10 -4.36 1.17 -3.68
N ALA A 11 -4.15 2.44 -3.37
CA ALA A 11 -3.30 2.85 -2.25
C ALA A 11 -3.81 2.31 -0.91
N ALA A 12 -5.13 2.39 -0.64
CA ALA A 12 -5.73 1.83 0.57
C ALA A 12 -5.56 0.30 0.65
N ALA A 13 -5.75 -0.43 -0.46
CA ALA A 13 -5.53 -1.86 -0.52
C ALA A 13 -4.07 -2.25 -0.21
N HIS A 14 -3.10 -1.49 -0.73
CA HIS A 14 -1.69 -1.68 -0.41
C HIS A 14 -1.36 -1.40 1.06
N ARG A 15 -1.99 -0.40 1.69
CA ARG A 15 -1.84 -0.19 3.14
C ARG A 15 -2.36 -1.36 3.96
N ALA A 16 -3.53 -1.89 3.61
CA ALA A 16 -4.09 -3.08 4.27
C ALA A 16 -3.18 -4.31 4.12
N MET A 17 -2.66 -4.55 2.91
CA MET A 17 -1.69 -5.63 2.67
C MET A 17 -0.38 -5.45 3.44
N ALA A 18 0.10 -4.22 3.58
CA ALA A 18 1.31 -3.92 4.36
C ALA A 18 1.12 -4.24 5.86
N LEU A 19 -0.05 -3.91 6.42
CA LEU A 19 -0.40 -4.26 7.81
C LEU A 19 -0.53 -5.77 7.98
N ALA A 20 -1.21 -6.47 7.06
CA ALA A 20 -1.28 -7.93 7.09
C ALA A 20 0.11 -8.59 7.00
N ALA A 21 1.04 -8.02 6.23
CA ALA A 21 2.42 -8.49 6.16
C ALA A 21 3.18 -8.31 7.50
N LEU A 22 2.85 -7.28 8.29
CA LEU A 22 3.42 -7.10 9.63
C LEU A 22 2.92 -8.16 10.61
N HIS A 23 1.68 -8.64 10.44
CA HIS A 23 1.08 -9.68 11.27
C HIS A 23 1.53 -11.10 10.88
N ALA A 24 2.18 -11.29 9.73
CA ALA A 24 2.66 -12.61 9.31
C ALA A 24 3.79 -13.12 10.21
N ASN A 25 3.77 -14.40 10.59
CA ASN A 25 4.81 -15.03 11.40
C ASN A 25 6.05 -15.42 10.54
N SER A 26 6.62 -14.43 9.85
CA SER A 26 7.85 -14.55 9.08
C SER A 26 8.96 -13.72 9.74
N SER A 27 10.23 -13.98 9.40
CA SER A 27 11.36 -13.20 9.93
C SER A 27 11.16 -11.70 9.75
N LEU A 28 11.68 -10.90 10.70
CA LEU A 28 11.51 -9.45 10.73
C LEU A 28 11.92 -8.79 9.41
N ALA A 29 13.05 -9.23 8.82
CA ALA A 29 13.53 -8.75 7.53
C ALA A 29 12.52 -8.98 6.40
N THR A 30 11.88 -10.15 6.36
CA THR A 30 10.84 -10.50 5.37
C THR A 30 9.59 -9.65 5.56
N ARG A 31 9.16 -9.40 6.81
CA ARG A 31 8.03 -8.52 7.09
C ARG A 31 8.30 -7.08 6.64
N LEU A 32 9.47 -6.54 6.99
CA LEU A 32 9.87 -5.18 6.62
C LEU A 32 9.98 -5.02 5.11
N SER A 33 10.58 -5.98 4.41
CA SER A 33 10.72 -5.96 2.95
C SER A 33 9.35 -5.94 2.25
N ARG A 34 8.41 -6.80 2.69
CA ARG A 34 7.04 -6.84 2.17
C ARG A 34 6.28 -5.53 2.46
N TYR A 35 6.38 -5.02 3.69
CA TYR A 35 5.80 -3.73 4.08
C TYR A 35 6.31 -2.60 3.20
N ASN A 36 7.63 -2.45 3.06
CA ASN A 36 8.25 -1.41 2.24
C ASN A 36 7.83 -1.51 0.77
N SER A 37 7.77 -2.73 0.23
CA SER A 37 7.31 -2.96 -1.15
C SER A 37 5.86 -2.53 -1.37
N HIS A 38 4.97 -2.78 -0.40
CA HIS A 38 3.59 -2.33 -0.45
C HIS A 38 3.46 -0.81 -0.29
N MET A 39 4.22 -0.21 0.62
CA MET A 39 4.22 1.24 0.84
C MET A 39 4.80 2.02 -0.34
N ALA A 40 5.83 1.49 -1.01
CA ALA A 40 6.36 2.09 -2.24
C ALA A 40 5.29 2.16 -3.35
N LYS A 41 4.51 1.08 -3.53
CA LYS A 41 3.39 1.05 -4.47
C LYS A 41 2.27 2.00 -4.07
N ALA A 42 1.90 2.04 -2.78
CA ALA A 42 0.90 2.97 -2.26
C ALA A 42 1.31 4.43 -2.53
N ARG A 43 2.56 4.78 -2.23
CA ARG A 43 3.10 6.14 -2.45
C ARG A 43 3.16 6.51 -3.92
N ALA A 44 3.58 5.60 -4.79
CA ALA A 44 3.56 5.81 -6.24
C ALA A 44 2.13 6.05 -6.76
N LEU A 45 1.14 5.32 -6.24
CA LEU A 45 -0.26 5.49 -6.59
C LEU A 45 -0.88 6.77 -6.01
N GLU A 46 -0.45 7.21 -4.82
CA GLU A 46 -0.83 8.49 -4.24
C GLU A 46 -0.25 9.65 -5.07
N THR A 47 1.01 9.59 -5.49
CA THR A 47 1.61 10.59 -6.39
C THR A 47 0.93 10.60 -7.75
N ALA A 48 0.67 9.44 -8.34
CA ALA A 48 -0.04 9.33 -9.61
C ALA A 48 -1.53 9.72 -9.52
N GLY A 49 -2.15 9.59 -8.34
CA GLY A 49 -3.52 10.01 -8.07
C GLY A 49 -3.65 11.43 -7.51
N GLY A 50 -2.53 12.10 -7.25
CA GLY A 50 -2.41 13.48 -6.77
C GLY A 50 -2.00 14.49 -7.86
N ALA A 51 -1.68 14.02 -9.07
CA ALA A 51 -1.72 14.84 -10.27
C ALA A 51 -3.18 15.00 -10.69
N GLN A 52 -3.89 15.90 -10.02
CA GLN A 52 -5.25 16.33 -10.38
C GLN A 52 -5.38 17.82 -10.08
#